data_AF-A0A9E5BQS6-F1
#
_entry.id   AF-A0A9E5BQS6-F1
#
_cell.length_a   1.000
_cell.length_b   1.000
_cell.length_c   1.000
_cell.angle_alpha   90.00
_cell.angle_beta   90.00
_cell.angle_gamma   90.00
#
_symmetry.space_group_name_H-M   'P 1'
#
loop_
_entity.id
_entity.type
_entity.pdbx_description
1 polymer ?
#
loop_
_entity_poly.entity_id
_entity_poly.type
_entity_poly.pdbx_seq_one_letter_code
_entity_poly.pdbx_strand_id
1 'polypeptide(L)' 'AWEQELGIDRTRAAFLDGDFESSIAYTGAGAGLISEILTVQEVFKDLVDGSHTLARKLV' A
#
# COMPACT_ATOMS: atom_id res chain seq x y z
N ALA A 1 15.07 3.44 -21.93
CA ALA A 1 13.90 4.23 -22.36
C ALA A 1 12.79 4.12 -21.31
N TRP A 2 12.19 2.94 -21.09
CA TRP A 2 11.09 2.75 -20.13
C TRP A 2 11.41 3.06 -18.65
N GLU A 3 12.61 2.74 -18.16
CA GLU A 3 13.02 3.03 -16.75
C GLU A 3 13.15 4.53 -16.46
N GLN A 4 13.59 5.32 -17.45
CA GLN A 4 13.62 6.78 -17.39
C GLN A 4 12.21 7.39 -17.44
N GLU A 5 11.29 6.74 -18.15
CA GLU A 5 9.90 7.18 -18.33
C GLU A 5 9.04 6.94 -17.09
N LEU A 6 9.34 5.90 -16.30
CA LEU A 6 8.61 5.52 -15.09
C LEU A 6 9.22 6.11 -13.80
N GLY A 7 10.30 6.89 -13.89
CA GLY A 7 10.92 7.52 -12.72
C GLY A 7 11.44 6.52 -11.68
N ILE A 8 11.92 5.35 -12.11
CA ILE A 8 12.33 4.25 -11.21
C ILE A 8 13.43 4.69 -10.24
N ASP A 9 14.37 5.53 -10.67
CA ASP A 9 15.44 6.04 -9.80
C ASP A 9 14.88 6.93 -8.68
N ARG A 10 13.88 7.78 -8.99
CA ARG A 10 13.18 8.59 -8.00
C ARG A 10 12.27 7.77 -7.10
N THR A 11 11.79 6.64 -7.59
CA THR A 11 10.98 5.70 -6.79
C THR A 11 11.87 5.00 -5.77
N ARG A 12 12.99 4.47 -6.24
CA ARG A 12 13.93 3.72 -5.42
C ARG A 12 14.39 4.51 -4.19
N ALA A 13 14.77 5.78 -4.37
CA ALA A 13 15.21 6.63 -3.26
C ALA A 13 14.12 6.79 -2.18
N ALA A 14 12.84 6.84 -2.57
CA ALA A 14 11.72 6.86 -1.63
C ALA A 14 11.61 5.57 -0.80
N PHE A 15 11.68 4.41 -1.47
CA PHE A 15 11.37 3.11 -0.85
C PHE A 15 12.56 2.46 -0.14
N LEU A 16 13.79 2.72 -0.58
CA LEU A 16 15.00 2.12 0.00
C LEU A 16 15.75 3.07 0.94
N ASP A 17 15.80 4.35 0.58
CA ASP A 17 16.63 5.34 1.29
C ASP A 17 15.78 6.30 2.15
N GLY A 18 14.46 6.30 1.98
CA GLY A 18 13.53 7.11 2.77
C GLY A 18 13.56 8.61 2.45
N ASP A 19 14.15 9.01 1.34
CA ASP A 19 14.07 10.40 0.85
C ASP A 19 12.68 10.59 0.25
N PHE A 20 11.82 11.39 0.88
CA PHE A 20 10.49 11.73 0.36
C PHE A 20 10.39 13.18 -0.18
N GLU A 21 11.47 13.97 -0.04
CA GLU A 21 11.49 15.38 -0.42
C GLU A 21 11.85 15.54 -1.90
N SER A 22 12.77 14.73 -2.41
CA SER A 22 13.29 14.83 -3.78
C SER A 22 12.79 13.72 -4.73
N SER A 23 11.95 12.83 -4.20
CA SER A 23 11.64 11.52 -4.77
C SER A 23 10.13 11.34 -5.05
N ILE A 24 9.74 10.15 -5.54
CA ILE A 24 8.32 9.81 -5.81
C ILE A 24 7.96 8.52 -5.08
N ALA A 25 7.13 8.64 -4.04
CA ALA A 25 6.50 7.48 -3.40
C ALA A 25 5.22 7.07 -4.14
N TYR A 26 5.30 6.02 -4.97
CA TYR A 26 4.12 5.51 -5.67
C TYR A 26 3.17 4.79 -4.73
N THR A 27 1.97 5.33 -4.57
CA THR A 27 0.90 4.75 -3.78
C THR A 27 -0.47 4.98 -4.42
N GLY A 28 -1.44 4.12 -4.10
CA GLY A 28 -2.82 4.25 -4.56
C GLY A 28 -3.70 5.01 -3.57
N ALA A 29 -4.91 5.38 -3.99
CA ALA A 29 -5.88 6.09 -3.15
C ALA A 29 -6.23 5.34 -1.84
N GLY A 30 -6.10 4.01 -1.84
CA GLY A 30 -6.34 3.18 -0.65
C GLY A 30 -5.36 3.40 0.49
N ALA A 31 -4.19 4.02 0.26
CA ALA A 31 -3.22 4.24 1.32
C ALA A 31 -3.72 5.15 2.45
N GLY A 32 -4.67 6.06 2.15
CA GLY A 32 -5.32 6.87 3.18
C GLY A 32 -6.21 6.08 4.14
N LEU A 33 -6.51 4.82 3.84
CA LEU A 33 -7.30 3.93 4.69
C LEU A 33 -6.43 3.03 5.60
N ILE A 34 -5.10 3.05 5.42
CA ILE A 34 -4.17 2.21 6.19
C ILE A 34 -3.75 2.98 7.44
N SER A 35 -4.05 2.42 8.61
CA SER A 35 -3.70 3.01 9.91
C SER A 35 -2.59 2.28 10.66
N GLU A 36 -2.27 1.05 10.25
CA GLU A 36 -1.34 0.16 10.96
C GLU A 36 -0.45 -0.61 9.97
N ILE A 37 0.77 -0.93 10.39
CA ILE A 37 1.68 -1.82 9.64
C ILE A 37 1.45 -3.24 10.15
N LEU A 38 0.96 -4.10 9.27
CA LEU A 38 0.64 -5.49 9.58
C LEU A 38 1.50 -6.44 8.75
N THR A 39 1.64 -7.67 9.23
CA THR A 39 2.15 -8.76 8.41
C THR A 39 1.16 -9.10 7.30
N VAL A 40 1.66 -9.70 6.21
CA VAL A 40 0.79 -10.14 5.10
C VAL A 40 -0.31 -11.07 5.62
N GLN A 41 0.02 -12.00 6.51
CA GLN A 41 -0.92 -12.95 7.10
C GLN A 41 -2.04 -12.26 7.87
N GLU A 42 -1.73 -11.23 8.65
CA GLU A 42 -2.71 -10.44 9.41
C GLU A 42 -3.64 -9.67 8.45
N VAL A 43 -3.09 -9.04 7.41
CA VAL A 43 -3.90 -8.34 6.38
C VAL A 43 -4.92 -9.29 5.76
N PHE A 44 -4.50 -10.49 5.34
CA PHE A 44 -5.41 -11.46 4.74
C PHE A 44 -6.48 -11.93 5.72
N LYS A 45 -6.11 -12.17 6.98
CA LYS A 45 -7.06 -12.56 8.02
C LYS A 45 -8.13 -11.48 8.21
N ASP A 46 -7.73 -10.23 8.35
CA ASP A 46 -8.65 -9.11 8.58
C ASP A 46 -9.61 -8.89 7.41
N LEU A 47 -9.12 -9.03 6.17
CA LEU A 47 -9.96 -8.94 4.97
C LEU A 47 -11.03 -10.03 4.94
N VAL A 48 -10.67 -11.28 5.25
CA VAL A 48 -11.60 -12.42 5.27
C VAL A 48 -12.62 -12.28 6.39
N ASP A 49 -12.16 -11.99 7.61
CA ASP A 49 -13.04 -11.85 8.78
C ASP A 49 -13.99 -10.65 8.64
N GLY A 50 -13.49 -9.54 8.10
CA GLY A 50 -14.28 -8.35 7.78
C GLY A 50 -15.36 -8.63 6.75
N SER A 51 -15.02 -9.36 5.68
CA SER A 51 -15.98 -9.76 4.62
C SER A 51 -17.09 -10.65 5.17
N HIS A 52 -16.74 -11.66 5.98
CA HIS A 52 -17.74 -12.52 6.63
C HIS A 52 -18.63 -11.76 7.61
N THR A 53 -18.05 -10.81 8.36
CA THR A 53 -18.81 -9.99 9.31
C THR A 53 -19.78 -9.06 8.59
N LEU A 54 -19.37 -8.47 7.47
CA LEU A 54 -20.25 -7.67 6.63
C LEU A 54 -21.39 -8.52 6.07
N ALA A 55 -21.08 -9.68 5.49
CA ALA A 55 -22.09 -10.58 4.92
C ALA A 55 -23.16 -10.98 5.96
N ARG A 56 -22.75 -11.32 7.18
CA ARG A 56 -23.68 -11.65 8.28
C ARG A 56 -24.57 -10.50 8.74
N LYS A 57 -24.17 -9.24 8.51
CA LYS A 57 -24.99 -8.05 8.87
C LYS A 57 -26.00 -7.69 7.79
N LEU A 58 -25.83 -8.18 6.58
CA LEU A 58 -26.65 -7.86 5.41
C LEU A 58 -27.73 -8.92 5.11
N VAL A 59 -27.69 -10.06 5.82
CA VAL A 59 -28.67 -11.15 5.76
C VAL A 59 -29.44 -11.19 7.08
#